data_AF-A0A969XYK2-F1
#
_entry.id   AF-A0A969XYK2-F1
#
_cell.length_a   1.000
_cell.length_b   1.000
_cell.length_c   1.000
_cell.angle_alpha   90.00
_cell.angle_beta   90.00
_cell.angle_gamma   90.00
#
_symmetry.space_group_name_H-M   'P 1'
#
loop_
_entity.id
_entity.type
_entity.pdbx_description
1 polymer ?
#
loop_
_entity_poly.entity_id
_entity_poly.type
_entity_poly.pdbx_seq_one_letter_code
_entity_poly.pdbx_strand_id
1 'polypeptide(L)'
;MMKPEFWAILTAICWGGGSLLEKRGVHLGHLTPVMGTAIRTVFSLVLLSMLSVPYWSEIKAAGPRPILMIAVGGGIVAGGLGLICLYSGIKTGNIAVVTAIAFCFVPVVTALGGLAFLREKVTLLQAAGIALCIVGAAMVSCFKAH
;
A
#
# COMPACT_ATOMS: atom_id res chain seq x y z
N MET A 1 -21.91 -3.14 -13.47
CA MET A 1 -20.64 -2.50 -13.07
C MET A 1 -20.24 -3.09 -11.73
N MET A 2 -19.03 -3.62 -11.61
CA MET A 2 -18.52 -4.12 -10.32
C MET A 2 -18.26 -2.93 -9.41
N LYS A 3 -18.68 -3.06 -8.15
CA LYS A 3 -18.57 -2.02 -7.12
C LYS A 3 -17.09 -1.81 -6.72
N PRO A 4 -16.58 -0.56 -6.59
CA PRO A 4 -15.20 -0.28 -6.18
C PRO A 4 -14.74 -1.03 -4.91
N GLU A 5 -15.68 -1.29 -4.01
CA GLU A 5 -15.52 -2.04 -2.78
C GLU A 5 -15.05 -3.48 -3.02
N PHE A 6 -15.46 -4.09 -4.14
CA PHE A 6 -15.01 -5.43 -4.53
C PHE A 6 -13.49 -5.46 -4.78
N TRP A 7 -12.96 -4.46 -5.48
CA TRP A 7 -11.52 -4.34 -5.73
C TRP A 7 -10.72 -4.09 -4.46
N ALA A 8 -11.29 -3.35 -3.50
CA ALA A 8 -10.66 -3.13 -2.20
C ALA A 8 -10.54 -4.44 -1.39
N ILE A 9 -11.60 -5.27 -1.39
CA ILE A 9 -11.57 -6.58 -0.72
C ILE A 9 -10.54 -7.51 -1.38
N LEU A 10 -10.52 -7.58 -2.71
CA LEU A 10 -9.55 -8.40 -3.43
C LEU A 10 -8.12 -7.94 -3.14
N THR A 11 -7.89 -6.62 -3.10
CA THR A 11 -6.61 -6.03 -2.71
C THR A 11 -6.19 -6.47 -1.31
N ALA A 12 -7.11 -6.44 -0.34
CA ALA A 12 -6.83 -6.86 1.03
C ALA A 12 -6.43 -8.35 1.11
N ILE A 13 -7.08 -9.22 0.35
CA ILE A 13 -6.74 -10.64 0.26
C ILE A 13 -5.34 -10.83 -0.34
N CYS A 14 -5.07 -10.20 -1.48
CA CYS A 14 -3.76 -10.29 -2.15
C CYS A 14 -2.63 -9.74 -1.28
N TRP A 15 -2.81 -8.57 -0.66
CA TRP A 15 -1.80 -7.96 0.20
C TRP A 15 -1.61 -8.73 1.50
N GLY A 16 -2.67 -9.20 2.13
CA GLY A 16 -2.58 -10.01 3.36
C GLY A 16 -1.83 -11.32 3.11
N GLY A 17 -2.26 -12.09 2.11
CA GLY A 17 -1.61 -13.35 1.74
C GLY A 17 -0.17 -13.16 1.26
N GLY A 18 0.06 -12.20 0.37
CA GLY A 18 1.39 -11.88 -0.17
C GLY A 18 2.37 -11.44 0.93
N SER A 19 1.94 -10.57 1.84
CA SER A 19 2.79 -10.06 2.93
C SER A 19 3.18 -11.17 3.92
N LEU A 20 2.31 -12.17 4.14
CA LEU A 20 2.63 -13.35 4.96
C LEU A 20 3.72 -14.21 4.32
N LEU A 21 3.60 -14.48 3.02
CA LEU A 21 4.60 -15.25 2.26
C LEU A 21 5.93 -14.51 2.21
N GLU A 22 5.91 -13.20 1.94
CA GLU A 22 7.12 -12.37 1.89
C GLU A 22 7.80 -12.29 3.25
N LYS A 23 7.04 -12.06 4.33
CA LYS A 23 7.60 -12.09 5.69
C LYS A 23 8.30 -13.41 5.96
N ARG A 24 7.66 -14.54 5.63
CA ARG A 24 8.23 -15.87 5.82
C ARG A 24 9.49 -16.07 4.98
N GLY A 25 9.48 -15.68 3.71
CA GLY A 25 10.62 -15.79 2.81
C GLY A 25 11.83 -14.95 3.27
N VAL A 26 11.58 -13.72 3.71
CA VAL A 26 12.62 -12.84 4.26
C VAL A 26 13.26 -13.43 5.52
N HIS A 27 12.46 -14.03 6.41
CA HIS A 27 12.97 -14.70 7.62
C HIS A 27 13.75 -15.97 7.28
N LEU A 28 13.20 -16.86 6.43
CA LEU A 28 13.87 -18.11 6.03
C LEU A 28 15.20 -17.87 5.30
N GLY A 29 15.27 -16.85 4.46
CA GLY A 29 16.48 -16.49 3.71
C GLY A 29 17.44 -15.56 4.47
N HIS A 30 17.15 -15.21 5.73
CA HIS A 30 17.88 -14.20 6.50
C HIS A 30 18.08 -12.86 5.76
N LEU A 31 17.13 -12.49 4.90
CA LEU A 31 17.24 -11.33 4.02
C LEU A 31 16.97 -10.04 4.78
N THR A 32 17.56 -8.92 4.33
CA THR A 32 17.14 -7.60 4.78
C THR A 32 15.77 -7.25 4.17
N PRO A 33 14.94 -6.40 4.82
CA PRO A 33 13.66 -5.96 4.26
C PRO A 33 13.81 -5.31 2.88
N VAL A 34 14.89 -4.55 2.69
CA VAL A 34 15.25 -3.92 1.42
C VAL A 34 15.46 -4.97 0.33
N MET A 35 16.23 -6.03 0.62
CA MET A 35 16.47 -7.11 -0.34
C MET A 35 15.17 -7.87 -0.66
N GLY A 36 14.34 -8.18 0.34
CA GLY A 36 13.03 -8.82 0.12
C GLY A 36 12.12 -7.98 -0.78
N THR A 37 12.04 -6.67 -0.50
CA THR A 37 11.28 -5.71 -1.32
C THR A 37 11.84 -5.61 -2.73
N ALA A 38 13.15 -5.60 -2.92
CA ALA A 38 13.77 -5.56 -4.25
C ALA A 38 13.40 -6.80 -5.07
N ILE A 39 13.51 -7.99 -4.49
CA ILE A 39 13.11 -9.25 -5.13
C ILE A 39 11.63 -9.19 -5.53
N ARG A 40 10.74 -8.82 -4.61
CA ARG A 40 9.30 -8.67 -4.92
C ARG A 40 9.07 -7.70 -6.08
N THR A 41 9.75 -6.56 -6.08
CA THR A 41 9.58 -5.53 -7.11
C THR A 41 10.04 -6.03 -8.48
N VAL A 42 11.09 -6.85 -8.57
CA VAL A 42 11.51 -7.49 -9.82
C VAL A 42 10.42 -8.40 -10.37
N PHE A 43 9.85 -9.30 -9.55
CA PHE A 43 8.76 -10.17 -10.00
C PHE A 43 7.50 -9.39 -10.37
N SER A 44 7.20 -8.33 -9.62
CA SER A 44 6.08 -7.43 -9.90
C SER A 44 6.27 -6.69 -11.22
N LEU A 45 7.49 -6.22 -11.51
CA LEU A 45 7.85 -5.57 -12.77
C LEU A 45 7.67 -6.53 -13.95
N VAL A 46 8.13 -7.78 -13.83
CA VAL A 46 7.93 -8.79 -14.88
C VAL A 46 6.45 -8.99 -15.16
N LEU A 47 5.64 -9.25 -14.13
CA LEU A 47 4.20 -9.45 -14.29
C LEU A 47 3.50 -8.23 -14.92
N LEU A 48 3.77 -7.03 -14.41
CA LEU A 48 3.16 -5.80 -14.91
C LEU A 48 3.64 -5.46 -16.32
N SER A 49 4.88 -5.75 -16.68
CA SER A 49 5.39 -5.55 -18.04
C SER A 49 4.64 -6.45 -19.04
N MET A 50 4.39 -7.71 -18.69
CA MET A 50 3.61 -8.63 -19.53
C MET A 50 2.16 -8.20 -19.68
N LEU A 51 1.51 -7.77 -18.59
CA LEU A 51 0.11 -7.33 -18.62
C LEU A 51 -0.09 -5.97 -19.28
N SER A 52 0.93 -5.10 -19.30
CA SER A 52 0.82 -3.74 -19.83
C SER A 52 0.99 -3.64 -21.35
N VAL A 53 1.51 -4.66 -22.03
CA VAL A 53 1.76 -4.67 -23.49
C VAL A 53 0.61 -4.07 -24.33
N PRO A 54 -0.67 -4.46 -24.16
CA PRO A 54 -1.76 -3.90 -24.98
C PRO A 54 -2.05 -2.41 -24.72
N TYR A 55 -1.53 -1.83 -23.65
CA TYR A 55 -1.83 -0.47 -23.20
C TYR A 55 -0.68 0.53 -23.41
N TRP A 56 0.41 0.14 -24.08
CA TRP A 56 1.58 1.02 -24.27
C TRP A 56 1.29 2.27 -25.12
N SER A 57 0.21 2.26 -25.89
CA SER A 57 -0.26 3.45 -26.62
C SER A 57 -0.65 4.59 -25.67
N GLU A 58 -1.10 4.28 -24.45
CA GLU A 58 -1.50 5.29 -23.44
C GLU A 58 -0.31 6.14 -22.97
N ILE A 59 0.90 5.56 -22.91
CA ILE A 59 2.12 6.27 -22.51
C ILE A 59 2.39 7.44 -23.47
N LYS A 60 2.20 7.21 -24.77
CA LYS A 60 2.41 8.24 -25.80
C LYS A 60 1.34 9.34 -25.72
N ALA A 61 0.13 8.99 -25.30
CA ALA A 61 -0.98 9.93 -25.16
C ALA A 61 -0.93 10.75 -23.86
N ALA A 62 -0.36 10.20 -22.79
CA ALA A 62 -0.39 10.81 -21.46
C ALA A 62 0.50 12.05 -21.30
N GLY A 63 1.59 12.16 -22.07
CA GLY A 63 2.58 13.23 -21.93
C GLY A 63 3.46 13.09 -20.67
N PRO A 64 4.47 13.96 -20.49
CA PRO A 64 5.52 13.75 -19.49
C PRO A 64 5.07 13.99 -18.04
N ARG A 65 4.12 14.89 -17.81
CA ARG A 65 3.71 15.29 -16.46
C ARG A 65 2.97 14.18 -15.69
N PRO A 66 1.94 13.51 -16.25
CA PRO A 66 1.30 12.37 -15.57
C PRO A 66 2.29 11.23 -15.31
N ILE A 67 3.16 10.94 -16.27
CA ILE A 67 4.21 9.93 -16.13
C ILE A 67 5.12 10.25 -14.96
N LEU A 68 5.58 11.51 -14.83
CA LEU A 68 6.43 11.94 -13.73
C LEU A 68 5.71 11.84 -12.37
N MET A 69 4.43 12.22 -12.30
CA MET A 69 3.63 12.10 -11.08
C MET A 69 3.46 10.64 -10.65
N ILE A 70 3.20 9.73 -11.59
CA ILE A 70 3.10 8.29 -11.33
C ILE A 70 4.47 7.72 -10.92
N ALA A 71 5.54 8.06 -11.64
CA ALA A 71 6.88 7.55 -11.36
C ALA A 71 7.38 7.99 -9.98
N VAL A 72 7.22 9.27 -9.63
CA VAL A 72 7.68 9.81 -8.34
C VAL A 72 6.73 9.38 -7.22
N GLY A 73 5.43 9.67 -7.35
CA GLY A 73 4.45 9.40 -6.29
C GLY A 73 4.16 7.91 -6.11
N GLY A 74 3.84 7.22 -7.20
CA GLY A 74 3.53 5.78 -7.19
C GLY A 74 4.79 4.92 -7.09
N GLY A 75 5.78 5.18 -7.93
CA GLY A 75 6.99 4.35 -8.01
C GLY A 75 7.93 4.55 -6.82
N ILE A 76 8.42 5.78 -6.61
CA ILE A 76 9.46 6.07 -5.60
C ILE A 76 8.86 6.16 -4.20
N VAL A 77 7.85 7.01 -4.01
CA VAL A 77 7.30 7.29 -2.68
C VAL A 77 6.48 6.10 -2.16
N ALA A 78 5.43 5.68 -2.87
CA ALA A 78 4.61 4.55 -2.44
C ALA A 78 5.33 3.20 -2.63
N GLY A 79 5.86 2.95 -3.83
CA GLY A 79 6.46 1.67 -4.22
C GLY A 79 7.89 1.42 -3.71
N GLY A 80 8.65 2.46 -3.39
CA GLY A 80 10.00 2.35 -2.84
C GLY A 80 10.00 2.56 -1.34
N LEU A 81 9.89 3.83 -0.93
CA LEU A 81 10.00 4.25 0.48
C LEU A 81 8.90 3.63 1.35
N GLY A 82 7.65 3.70 0.90
CA GLY A 82 6.50 3.14 1.62
C GLY A 82 6.65 1.63 1.85
N LEU A 83 7.08 0.88 0.83
CA LEU A 83 7.30 -0.55 0.95
C LEU A 83 8.49 -0.88 1.85
N ILE A 84 9.61 -0.16 1.76
CA ILE A 84 10.74 -0.36 2.67
C ILE A 84 10.30 -0.13 4.12
N CYS A 85 9.56 0.95 4.41
CA CYS A 85 9.05 1.24 5.75
C CYS A 85 8.10 0.14 6.25
N LEU A 86 7.13 -0.25 5.42
CA LEU A 86 6.15 -1.28 5.77
C LEU A 86 6.83 -2.62 6.06
N TYR A 87 7.66 -3.11 5.15
CA TYR A 87 8.27 -4.43 5.28
C TYR A 87 9.38 -4.48 6.33
N SER A 88 10.02 -3.35 6.62
CA SER A 88 10.90 -3.24 7.80
C SER A 88 10.12 -3.43 9.09
N GLY A 89 8.94 -2.81 9.22
CA GLY A 89 8.03 -3.02 10.33
C GLY A 89 7.49 -4.45 10.38
N ILE A 90 7.07 -5.03 9.26
CA ILE A 90 6.53 -6.39 9.20
C ILE A 90 7.59 -7.43 9.61
N LYS A 91 8.86 -7.23 9.21
CA LYS A 91 9.96 -8.14 9.55
C LYS A 91 10.17 -8.21 11.06
N THR A 92 10.23 -7.07 11.75
CA THR A 92 10.54 -6.97 13.18
C THR A 92 9.31 -7.09 14.08
N GLY A 93 8.15 -6.72 13.58
CA GLY A 93 6.90 -6.61 14.32
C GLY A 93 5.93 -7.78 14.14
N ASN A 94 4.74 -7.63 14.71
CA ASN A 94 3.62 -8.53 14.40
C ASN A 94 2.96 -7.98 13.14
N ILE A 95 2.76 -8.85 12.15
CA ILE A 95 2.26 -8.42 10.85
C ILE A 95 0.90 -7.74 10.97
N ALA A 96 -0.02 -8.32 11.77
CA ALA A 96 -1.37 -7.78 11.95
C ALA A 96 -1.36 -6.38 12.57
N VAL A 97 -0.49 -6.14 13.56
CA VAL A 97 -0.34 -4.81 14.19
C VAL A 97 0.22 -3.80 13.20
N VAL A 98 1.30 -4.15 12.50
CA VAL A 98 1.96 -3.23 11.56
C VAL A 98 1.02 -2.88 10.40
N THR A 99 0.33 -3.86 9.82
CA THR A 99 -0.61 -3.62 8.72
C THR A 99 -1.85 -2.87 9.19
N ALA A 100 -2.36 -3.14 10.40
CA ALA A 100 -3.50 -2.39 10.95
C ALA A 100 -3.15 -0.91 11.11
N ILE A 101 -2.02 -0.59 11.74
CA ILE A 101 -1.56 0.79 11.88
C ILE A 101 -1.38 1.43 10.50
N ALA A 102 -0.60 0.81 9.61
CA ALA A 102 -0.28 1.37 8.31
C ALA A 102 -1.55 1.65 7.47
N PHE A 103 -2.42 0.66 7.30
CA PHE A 103 -3.58 0.78 6.42
C PHE A 103 -4.74 1.56 7.03
N CYS A 104 -4.88 1.64 8.35
CA CYS A 104 -5.86 2.54 8.97
C CYS A 104 -5.40 4.01 8.98
N PHE A 105 -4.10 4.27 8.89
CA PHE A 105 -3.58 5.64 8.77
C PHE A 105 -3.59 6.16 7.32
N VAL A 106 -3.55 5.27 6.31
CA VAL A 106 -3.65 5.66 4.89
C VAL A 106 -4.88 6.56 4.62
N PRO A 107 -6.12 6.21 5.04
CA PRO A 107 -7.29 7.06 4.87
C PRO A 107 -7.14 8.48 5.43
N VAL A 108 -6.40 8.64 6.53
CA VAL A 108 -6.12 9.96 7.13
C VAL A 108 -5.29 10.80 6.16
N VAL A 109 -4.18 10.23 5.69
CA VAL A 109 -3.26 10.91 4.77
C VAL A 109 -3.94 11.21 3.44
N THR A 110 -4.72 10.25 2.91
CA THR A 110 -5.42 10.45 1.64
C THR A 110 -6.58 11.43 1.74
N ALA A 111 -7.32 11.47 2.86
CA ALA A 111 -8.37 12.47 3.05
C ALA A 111 -7.80 13.89 3.17
N LEU A 112 -6.70 14.06 3.92
CA LEU A 112 -6.00 15.34 4.02
C LEU A 112 -5.38 15.76 2.69
N GLY A 113 -4.75 14.81 1.98
CA GLY A 113 -4.20 15.05 0.64
C GLY A 113 -5.27 15.35 -0.40
N GLY A 114 -6.41 14.64 -0.37
CA GLY A 114 -7.56 14.88 -1.24
C GLY A 114 -8.15 16.27 -1.02
N LEU A 115 -8.27 16.69 0.24
CA LEU A 115 -8.71 18.05 0.58
C LEU A 115 -7.71 19.11 0.08
N ALA A 116 -6.40 18.90 0.29
CA ALA A 116 -5.37 19.88 -0.02
C ALA A 116 -5.05 19.99 -1.52
N PHE A 117 -4.98 18.87 -2.24
CA PHE A 117 -4.47 18.81 -3.61
C PHE A 117 -5.56 18.52 -4.65
N LEU A 118 -6.61 17.77 -4.29
CA LEU A 118 -7.68 17.36 -5.20
C LEU A 118 -8.99 18.13 -4.99
N ARG A 119 -9.05 19.00 -3.97
CA ARG A 119 -10.24 19.77 -3.55
C ARG A 119 -11.46 18.87 -3.25
N GLU A 120 -11.20 17.65 -2.76
CA GLU A 120 -12.24 16.72 -2.36
C GLU A 120 -12.90 17.18 -1.05
N LYS A 121 -14.21 16.96 -0.93
CA LYS A 121 -14.96 17.28 0.29
C LYS A 121 -14.97 16.06 1.21
N VAL A 122 -14.44 16.22 2.42
CA VAL A 122 -14.55 15.22 3.47
C VAL A 122 -15.86 15.43 4.22
N THR A 123 -16.73 14.42 4.22
CA THR A 123 -17.99 14.48 4.99
C THR A 123 -17.74 14.17 6.47
N LEU A 124 -18.62 14.64 7.36
CA LEU A 124 -18.54 14.33 8.79
C LEU A 124 -18.61 12.81 9.05
N LEU A 125 -19.42 12.09 8.29
CA LEU A 125 -19.53 10.63 8.41
C LEU A 125 -18.24 9.92 7.98
N GLN A 126 -17.60 10.38 6.90
CA GLN A 126 -16.30 9.87 6.47
C GLN A 126 -15.21 10.14 7.52
N ALA A 127 -15.19 11.35 8.09
CA ALA A 127 -14.26 11.71 9.16
C ALA A 127 -14.45 10.82 10.41
N ALA A 128 -15.70 10.56 10.81
CA ALA A 128 -16.02 9.65 11.90
C ALA A 128 -15.56 8.20 11.59
N GLY A 129 -15.76 7.73 10.36
CA GLY A 129 -15.28 6.42 9.92
C GLY A 129 -13.75 6.29 9.98
N ILE A 130 -13.02 7.32 9.52
CA ILE A 130 -11.56 7.38 9.60
C ILE A 130 -11.11 7.35 11.07
N ALA A 131 -11.77 8.10 11.95
CA ALA A 131 -11.46 8.09 13.38
C ALA A 131 -11.65 6.68 13.99
N LEU A 132 -12.75 5.99 13.63
CA LEU A 132 -13.00 4.62 14.07
C LEU A 132 -11.94 3.63 13.55
N CYS A 133 -11.44 3.80 12.33
CA CYS A 133 -10.33 2.99 11.82
C CYS A 133 -9.06 3.16 12.67
N ILE A 134 -8.72 4.38 13.07
CA ILE A 134 -7.56 4.65 13.93
C ILE A 134 -7.74 4.00 15.31
N VAL A 135 -8.93 4.14 15.90
CA VAL A 135 -9.26 3.50 17.19
C VAL A 135 -9.12 1.99 17.08
N GLY A 136 -9.64 1.38 16.01
CA GLY A 136 -9.49 -0.05 15.75
C GLY A 136 -8.02 -0.48 15.64
N ALA A 137 -7.20 0.28 14.91
CA ALA A 137 -5.77 0.01 14.82
C ALA A 137 -5.05 0.14 16.17
N ALA A 138 -5.43 1.12 17.00
CA ALA A 138 -4.91 1.28 18.35
C ALA A 138 -5.28 0.07 19.23
N MET A 139 -6.52 -0.42 19.16
CA MET A 139 -6.96 -1.61 19.90
C MET A 139 -6.16 -2.86 19.50
N VAL A 140 -5.94 -3.08 18.20
CA VAL A 140 -5.11 -4.17 17.68
C VAL A 140 -3.67 -4.07 18.21
N SER A 141 -3.16 -2.84 18.32
CA SER A 141 -1.81 -2.58 18.82
C SER A 141 -1.68 -2.84 20.33
N CYS A 142 -2.70 -2.45 21.12
CA CYS A 142 -2.75 -2.69 22.56
C CYS A 142 -2.82 -4.18 22.92
N PHE A 143 -3.44 -5.01 22.06
CA PHE A 143 -3.51 -6.46 22.28
C PHE A 143 -2.13 -7.14 22.24
N LYS A 144 -1.10 -6.44 21.74
CA LYS A 144 0.27 -6.94 21.69
C LYS A 144 1.11 -6.60 22.94
N ALA A 145 0.50 -5.99 23.95
CA ALA A 145 1.10 -5.85 25.27
C ALA A 145 0.79 -7.10 26.10
N HIS A 146 1.40 -8.24 25.76
CA HIS A 146 1.76 -9.36 26.66
C HIS A 146 2.52 -10.43 25.88
#